data_AF-A0A9D5SVE6-F1
#
_entry.id   AF-A0A9D5SVE6-F1
#
_cell.length_a   1.000
_cell.length_b   1.000
_cell.length_c   1.000
_cell.angle_alpha   90.00
_cell.angle_beta   90.00
_cell.angle_gamma   90.00
#
_symmetry.space_group_name_H-M   'P 1'
#
loop_
_entity.id
_entity.type
_entity.pdbx_description
1 polymer ?
#
loop_
_entity_poly.entity_id
_entity_poly.type
_entity_poly.pdbx_seq_one_letter_code
_entity_poly.pdbx_strand_id
1 'polypeptide(L)'
;MLIKTLLFNYGPAWMVNRALYSAKLRLLRAFPKTEKYFEKPRYAERLEIFDFDCKAISAFLSRLPQSEKNRLIATADDACRGIITGFSAVKLDYGQPINWQLNPLTGKSCELKNKWYRIPDFDNERGDIKVIWEISRFSHFFTLCRAYMLTGDRKYYTAFSEQLASWLKKNPYSFGANYKCGQECSLRMINALAAYSVFSYYGETTEEDRDNMLELVSRCYMKVLSNFFYAYRCIKNNHTISELCGMIIGAWCCCDEDTLNKAYVKLDGVLKKQFTSDGGYTQYSFNYQRFALQLTECLFKIAPVTGQSLSAEARRRIKASAALLYQCQQDGGVLPNYGSNDGALIFPVTSCDYRDYRPVINTAYALAGTHALYPEGMYSEELLWFGTGEYPTERMGMRSCAFKQAGLFTLRSGGDFAMICLNDYRSRPGHMDQLHIDIWRDGKCILCDSGTGSYADEQCTKLADTEGHNVAYIDSRDQMSRHGPFLIYDWSHRGSFTAKPTRFKGTVRTAKHYSHTREVILSENGYVINDHLVGDTGHCDFLFHTPCDVRIEDNCAVLSMNGRVVCYIRSQGDISVTPCKRSLYYMCTEDISCVRIRRLTPSNSERNKTEIIFA
;
A
#
# COMPACT_ATOMS: atom_id res chain seq x y z
N MET A 1 -17.05 24.16 -14.18
CA MET A 1 -17.46 23.27 -13.07
C MET A 1 -16.25 22.61 -12.40
N LEU A 2 -15.43 21.84 -13.13
CA LEU A 2 -14.26 21.11 -12.57
C LEU A 2 -13.27 21.96 -11.77
N ILE A 3 -12.88 23.15 -12.25
CA ILE A 3 -11.94 24.04 -11.53
C ILE A 3 -12.47 24.42 -10.14
N LYS A 4 -13.77 24.72 -10.02
CA LYS A 4 -14.40 25.09 -8.74
C LYS A 4 -14.37 23.92 -7.77
N THR A 5 -14.65 22.70 -8.24
CA THR A 5 -14.55 21.50 -7.41
C THR A 5 -13.11 21.23 -6.99
N LEU A 6 -12.14 21.35 -7.90
CA LEU A 6 -10.73 21.14 -7.56
C LEU A 6 -10.24 22.16 -6.52
N LEU A 7 -10.66 23.43 -6.63
CA LEU A 7 -10.41 24.43 -5.59
C LEU A 7 -11.02 24.04 -4.25
N PHE A 8 -12.25 23.52 -4.24
CA PHE A 8 -12.95 23.13 -3.03
C PHE A 8 -12.35 21.88 -2.36
N ASN A 9 -12.10 20.79 -3.12
CA ASN A 9 -11.59 19.54 -2.56
C ASN A 9 -10.08 19.56 -2.28
N TYR A 10 -9.27 20.18 -3.15
CA TYR A 10 -7.80 20.15 -3.04
C TYR A 10 -7.19 21.45 -2.51
N GLY A 11 -7.92 22.57 -2.60
CA GLY A 11 -7.49 23.87 -2.11
C GLY A 11 -6.66 24.69 -3.12
N PRO A 12 -6.63 26.03 -2.98
CA PRO A 12 -5.90 26.92 -3.89
C PRO A 12 -4.39 26.68 -3.87
N ALA A 13 -3.83 26.39 -2.70
CA ALA A 13 -2.40 26.07 -2.57
C ALA A 13 -2.00 24.84 -3.39
N TRP A 14 -2.85 23.81 -3.47
CA TRP A 14 -2.56 22.63 -4.28
C TRP A 14 -2.51 22.98 -5.76
N MET A 15 -3.48 23.76 -6.26
CA MET A 15 -3.51 24.20 -7.66
C MET A 15 -2.28 25.01 -8.05
N VAL A 16 -1.89 25.98 -7.21
CA VAL A 16 -0.68 26.79 -7.45
C VAL A 16 0.56 25.88 -7.53
N ASN A 17 0.74 24.97 -6.56
CA ASN A 17 1.89 24.08 -6.56
C ASN A 17 1.92 23.13 -7.77
N ARG A 18 0.76 22.61 -8.19
CA ARG A 18 0.63 21.78 -9.41
C ARG A 18 0.95 22.57 -10.68
N ALA A 19 0.53 23.84 -10.74
CA ALA A 19 0.85 24.73 -11.84
C ALA A 19 2.37 25.01 -11.91
N LEU A 20 3.00 25.33 -10.78
CA LEU A 20 4.46 25.55 -10.69
C LEU A 20 5.25 24.30 -11.11
N TYR A 21 4.83 23.11 -10.67
CA TYR A 21 5.47 21.88 -11.09
C TYR A 21 5.30 21.62 -12.60
N SER A 22 4.10 21.86 -13.14
CA SER A 22 3.84 21.73 -14.57
C SER A 22 4.66 22.73 -15.39
N ALA A 23 4.83 23.96 -14.89
CA ALA A 23 5.70 24.98 -15.49
C ALA A 23 7.18 24.54 -15.49
N LYS A 24 7.67 23.96 -14.38
CA LYS A 24 9.01 23.35 -14.32
C LYS A 24 9.18 22.28 -15.40
N LEU A 25 8.23 21.37 -15.56
CA LEU A 25 8.32 20.31 -16.59
C LEU A 25 8.32 20.88 -18.01
N ARG A 26 7.51 21.91 -18.29
CA ARG A 26 7.50 22.61 -19.58
C ARG A 26 8.83 23.31 -19.85
N LEU A 27 9.40 23.98 -18.84
CA LEU A 27 10.72 24.61 -18.92
C LEU A 27 11.80 23.57 -19.26
N LEU A 28 11.84 22.44 -18.55
CA LEU A 28 12.80 21.35 -18.81
C LEU A 28 12.67 20.78 -20.23
N ARG A 29 11.45 20.66 -20.76
CA ARG A 29 11.22 20.17 -22.13
C ARG A 29 11.70 21.16 -23.18
N ALA A 30 11.40 22.45 -22.99
CA ALA A 30 11.75 23.52 -23.91
C ALA A 30 13.25 23.87 -23.88
N PHE A 31 13.85 23.89 -22.69
CA PHE A 31 15.24 24.27 -22.46
C PHE A 31 15.97 23.25 -21.58
N PRO A 32 16.34 22.05 -22.09
CA PRO A 32 16.95 20.97 -21.29
C PRO A 32 18.15 21.39 -20.42
N LYS A 33 18.94 22.39 -20.87
CA LYS A 33 20.08 22.94 -20.11
C LYS A 33 19.71 23.54 -18.75
N THR A 34 18.43 23.84 -18.49
CA THR A 34 17.98 24.37 -17.18
C THR A 34 17.94 23.31 -16.08
N GLU A 35 18.08 22.02 -16.41
CA GLU A 35 18.10 20.93 -15.42
C GLU A 35 19.17 21.13 -14.34
N LYS A 36 20.34 21.69 -14.72
CA LYS A 36 21.44 22.01 -13.78
C LYS A 36 21.05 22.94 -12.62
N TYR A 37 19.97 23.70 -12.74
CA TYR A 37 19.48 24.57 -11.67
C TYR A 37 18.65 23.80 -10.62
N PHE A 38 18.12 22.64 -11.00
CA PHE A 38 17.32 21.78 -10.12
C PHE A 38 18.13 20.60 -9.56
N GLU A 39 19.16 20.15 -10.29
CA GLU A 39 19.98 18.99 -9.95
C GLU A 39 21.39 19.47 -9.57
N LYS A 40 21.59 19.79 -8.28
CA LYS A 40 22.89 20.21 -7.75
C LYS A 40 23.73 18.96 -7.42
N PRO A 41 25.01 18.92 -7.82
CA PRO A 41 25.91 17.81 -7.49
C PRO A 41 25.99 17.55 -5.98
N ARG A 42 25.89 16.27 -5.60
CA ARG A 42 26.08 15.74 -4.25
C ARG A 42 26.86 14.45 -4.38
N TYR A 43 27.85 14.25 -3.52
CA TYR A 43 28.72 13.08 -3.55
C TYR A 43 28.66 12.42 -2.18
N ALA A 44 28.38 11.12 -2.16
CA ALA A 44 28.44 10.32 -0.95
C ALA A 44 29.91 10.09 -0.57
N GLU A 45 30.18 10.04 0.74
CA GLU A 45 31.51 9.82 1.30
C GLU A 45 31.54 8.62 2.26
N ARG A 46 30.37 8.27 2.84
CA ARG A 46 30.18 7.15 3.77
C ARG A 46 28.92 6.35 3.42
N LEU A 47 28.87 5.08 3.85
CA LEU A 47 27.80 4.12 3.52
C LEU A 47 27.18 3.45 4.76
N GLU A 48 27.86 3.53 5.90
CA GLU A 48 27.57 2.82 7.14
C GLU A 48 26.34 3.45 7.83
N ILE A 49 25.15 3.18 7.31
CA ILE A 49 23.87 3.66 7.85
C ILE A 49 23.03 2.54 8.48
N PHE A 50 23.24 1.29 8.06
CA PHE A 50 22.56 0.12 8.60
C PHE A 50 23.54 -0.79 9.34
N ASP A 51 23.14 -1.19 10.54
CA ASP A 51 23.83 -2.18 11.37
C ASP A 51 22.87 -3.32 11.71
N PHE A 52 22.93 -4.43 10.97
CA PHE A 52 22.02 -5.58 11.13
C PHE A 52 22.64 -6.68 11.98
N ASP A 53 21.84 -7.29 12.88
CA ASP A 53 22.25 -8.52 13.57
C ASP A 53 22.12 -9.72 12.62
N CYS A 54 23.09 -9.83 11.70
CA CYS A 54 23.13 -10.89 10.70
C CYS A 54 23.20 -12.29 11.32
N LYS A 55 23.75 -12.42 12.53
CA LYS A 55 23.80 -13.70 13.27
C LYS A 55 22.40 -14.11 13.72
N ALA A 56 21.64 -13.21 14.35
CA ALA A 56 20.27 -13.49 14.77
C ALA A 56 19.36 -13.80 13.57
N ILE A 57 19.48 -13.04 12.48
CA ILE A 57 18.73 -13.29 11.24
C ILE A 57 19.09 -14.67 10.65
N SER A 58 20.38 -15.00 10.54
CA SER A 58 20.84 -16.32 10.05
C SER A 58 20.34 -17.48 10.91
N ALA A 59 20.37 -17.31 12.24
CA ALA A 59 19.85 -18.30 13.18
C ALA A 59 18.33 -18.48 13.03
N PHE A 60 17.59 -17.40 12.78
CA PHE A 60 16.16 -17.47 12.49
C PHE A 60 15.88 -18.21 11.17
N LEU A 61 16.56 -17.84 10.09
CA LEU A 61 16.43 -18.48 8.78
C LEU A 61 16.72 -19.99 8.84
N SER A 62 17.73 -20.38 9.64
CA SER A 62 18.09 -21.79 9.86
C SER A 62 16.99 -22.60 10.57
N ARG A 63 16.05 -21.96 11.26
CA ARG A 63 14.92 -22.61 11.94
C ARG A 63 13.63 -22.62 11.11
N LEU A 64 13.62 -21.99 9.93
CA LEU A 64 12.46 -22.04 9.03
C LEU A 64 12.13 -23.47 8.60
N PRO A 65 10.86 -23.78 8.30
CA PRO A 65 10.48 -25.06 7.69
C PRO A 65 11.26 -25.32 6.40
N GLN A 66 11.60 -26.58 6.13
CA GLN A 66 12.40 -26.92 4.95
C GLN A 66 11.74 -26.50 3.63
N SER A 67 10.41 -26.54 3.55
CA SER A 67 9.65 -26.04 2.41
C SER A 67 9.90 -24.54 2.15
N GLU A 68 9.92 -23.73 3.21
CA GLU A 68 10.15 -22.29 3.11
C GLU A 68 11.61 -21.97 2.78
N LYS A 69 12.57 -22.73 3.32
CA LYS A 69 13.98 -22.64 2.92
C LYS A 69 14.16 -22.91 1.42
N ASN A 70 13.56 -23.99 0.92
CA ASN A 70 13.61 -24.35 -0.49
C ASN A 70 12.96 -23.27 -1.37
N ARG A 71 11.82 -22.70 -0.94
CA ARG A 71 11.14 -21.61 -1.65
C ARG A 71 11.99 -20.34 -1.70
N LEU A 72 12.64 -19.98 -0.59
CA LEU A 72 13.56 -18.84 -0.52
C LEU A 72 14.74 -19.03 -1.48
N ILE A 73 15.39 -20.19 -1.44
CA ILE A 73 16.52 -20.52 -2.33
C ILE A 73 16.09 -20.45 -3.80
N ALA A 74 14.98 -21.09 -4.17
CA ALA A 74 14.47 -21.05 -5.54
C ALA A 74 14.14 -19.62 -6.00
N THR A 75 13.57 -18.79 -5.12
CA THR A 75 13.27 -17.39 -5.43
C THR A 75 14.55 -16.56 -5.59
N ALA A 76 15.59 -16.84 -4.80
CA ALA A 76 16.89 -16.20 -4.94
C ALA A 76 17.63 -16.63 -6.22
N ASP A 77 17.55 -17.90 -6.59
CA ASP A 77 18.10 -18.44 -7.84
C ASP A 77 17.45 -17.82 -9.08
N ASP A 78 16.13 -17.60 -9.04
CA ASP A 78 15.41 -16.80 -10.04
C ASP A 78 15.93 -15.36 -10.09
N ALA A 79 16.10 -14.72 -8.92
CA ALA A 79 16.56 -13.34 -8.82
C ALA A 79 18.00 -13.16 -9.36
N CYS A 80 18.88 -14.15 -9.18
CA CYS A 80 20.21 -14.19 -9.79
C CYS A 80 20.14 -14.10 -11.33
N ARG A 81 19.08 -14.65 -11.93
CA ARG A 81 18.85 -14.69 -13.39
C ARG A 81 17.97 -13.55 -13.92
N GLY A 82 17.63 -12.57 -13.09
CA GLY A 82 16.79 -11.44 -13.49
C GLY A 82 15.29 -11.72 -13.47
N ILE A 83 14.85 -12.82 -12.83
CA ILE A 83 13.45 -13.15 -12.63
C ILE A 83 13.04 -12.79 -11.21
N ILE A 84 12.12 -11.84 -11.02
CA ILE A 84 11.64 -11.46 -9.68
C ILE A 84 10.14 -11.63 -9.55
N THR A 85 9.67 -11.76 -8.31
CA THR A 85 8.24 -11.65 -8.00
C THR A 85 7.88 -10.16 -7.84
N GLY A 86 7.40 -9.53 -8.91
CA GLY A 86 6.91 -8.16 -8.92
C GLY A 86 5.51 -8.04 -8.34
N PHE A 87 5.22 -6.87 -7.74
CA PHE A 87 3.93 -6.59 -7.09
C PHE A 87 3.49 -7.67 -6.09
N SER A 88 4.46 -8.38 -5.53
CA SER A 88 4.31 -9.49 -4.58
C SER A 88 3.50 -10.69 -5.07
N ALA A 89 3.23 -10.82 -6.39
CA ALA A 89 2.40 -11.89 -6.93
C ALA A 89 2.81 -12.39 -8.33
N VAL A 90 3.41 -11.54 -9.17
CA VAL A 90 3.64 -11.86 -10.59
C VAL A 90 5.11 -12.10 -10.84
N LYS A 91 5.47 -13.21 -11.49
CA LYS A 91 6.85 -13.45 -11.95
C LYS A 91 7.14 -12.57 -13.17
N LEU A 92 8.19 -11.75 -13.07
CA LEU A 92 8.62 -10.80 -14.08
C LEU A 92 10.06 -11.16 -14.50
N ASP A 93 10.24 -11.54 -15.75
CA ASP A 93 11.53 -11.94 -16.33
C ASP A 93 12.16 -10.79 -17.11
N TYR A 94 13.22 -10.18 -16.55
CA TYR A 94 13.93 -9.07 -17.19
C TYR A 94 15.12 -9.51 -18.04
N GLY A 95 15.32 -10.82 -18.19
CA GLY A 95 16.42 -11.44 -18.91
C GLY A 95 17.74 -11.51 -18.13
N GLN A 96 18.69 -12.26 -18.69
CA GLN A 96 20.04 -12.42 -18.18
C GLN A 96 21.05 -12.16 -19.31
N PRO A 97 21.75 -11.00 -19.35
CA PRO A 97 21.75 -9.94 -18.34
C PRO A 97 20.46 -9.12 -18.30
N ILE A 98 20.16 -8.53 -17.14
CA ILE A 98 18.94 -7.75 -16.89
C ILE A 98 18.85 -6.53 -17.82
N ASN A 99 17.72 -6.40 -18.51
CA ASN A 99 17.33 -5.17 -19.20
C ASN A 99 16.53 -4.24 -18.27
N TRP A 100 17.22 -3.29 -17.64
CA TRP A 100 16.66 -2.35 -16.66
C TRP A 100 15.61 -1.35 -17.19
N GLN A 101 15.34 -1.35 -18.50
CA GLN A 101 14.29 -0.54 -19.11
C GLN A 101 13.14 -1.38 -19.68
N LEU A 102 13.22 -2.71 -19.58
CA LEU A 102 12.21 -3.63 -20.09
C LEU A 102 10.96 -3.63 -19.23
N ASN A 103 9.81 -3.52 -19.89
CA ASN A 103 8.55 -4.00 -19.34
C ASN A 103 8.36 -5.46 -19.82
N PRO A 104 8.56 -6.47 -18.96
CA PRO A 104 8.46 -7.88 -19.34
C PRO A 104 7.04 -8.33 -19.69
N LEU A 105 6.00 -7.57 -19.31
CA LEU A 105 4.62 -7.88 -19.69
C LEU A 105 4.32 -7.54 -21.15
N THR A 106 5.02 -6.55 -21.72
CA THR A 106 4.83 -6.12 -23.12
C THR A 106 6.01 -6.49 -24.02
N GLY A 107 7.15 -6.90 -23.44
CA GLY A 107 8.39 -7.15 -24.16
C GLY A 107 9.06 -5.88 -24.70
N LYS A 108 8.58 -4.68 -24.31
CA LYS A 108 9.07 -3.39 -24.83
C LYS A 108 9.93 -2.66 -23.80
N SER A 109 10.93 -1.91 -24.26
CA SER A 109 11.84 -1.14 -23.41
C SER A 109 11.68 0.36 -23.54
N CYS A 110 11.93 1.10 -22.47
CA CYS A 110 12.13 2.54 -22.52
C CYS A 110 13.43 2.92 -23.24
N GLU A 111 13.39 3.97 -24.06
CA GLU A 111 14.60 4.53 -24.68
C GLU A 111 15.52 5.20 -23.66
N LEU A 112 16.73 4.68 -23.50
CA LEU A 112 17.75 5.19 -22.56
C LEU A 112 18.27 6.59 -22.88
N LYS A 113 18.04 7.12 -24.09
CA LYS A 113 18.46 8.46 -24.49
C LYS A 113 17.48 9.54 -24.03
N ASN A 114 16.28 9.16 -23.60
CA ASN A 114 15.26 10.10 -23.19
C ASN A 114 15.48 10.56 -21.75
N LYS A 115 15.41 11.88 -21.56
CA LYS A 115 15.38 12.48 -20.22
C LYS A 115 14.12 12.04 -19.48
N TRP A 116 14.25 11.79 -18.19
CA TRP A 116 13.19 11.30 -17.32
C TRP A 116 11.86 12.09 -17.43
N TYR A 117 11.92 13.41 -17.63
CA TYR A 117 10.74 14.30 -17.72
C TYR A 117 9.99 14.24 -19.07
N ARG A 118 10.53 13.51 -20.05
CA ARG A 118 9.90 13.24 -21.35
C ARG A 118 9.19 11.88 -21.39
N ILE A 119 9.47 11.01 -20.42
CA ILE A 119 8.90 9.66 -20.38
C ILE A 119 7.52 9.72 -19.71
N PRO A 120 6.43 9.26 -20.35
CA PRO A 120 5.11 9.20 -19.72
C PRO A 120 5.01 8.04 -18.72
N ASP A 121 4.05 8.13 -17.79
CA ASP A 121 3.77 7.04 -16.83
C ASP A 121 3.09 5.85 -17.51
N PHE A 122 2.11 6.14 -18.39
CA PHE A 122 1.43 5.16 -19.23
C PHE A 122 1.75 5.43 -20.70
N ASP A 123 2.04 4.37 -21.44
CA ASP A 123 2.39 4.40 -22.86
C ASP A 123 1.70 3.23 -23.57
N ASN A 124 1.18 3.44 -24.77
CA ASN A 124 0.36 2.44 -25.45
C ASN A 124 1.15 1.20 -25.91
N GLU A 125 2.46 1.35 -26.17
CA GLU A 125 3.30 0.22 -26.60
C GLU A 125 4.06 -0.37 -25.42
N ARG A 126 4.70 0.50 -24.62
CA ARG A 126 5.51 0.07 -23.49
C ARG A 126 4.66 -0.41 -22.32
N GLY A 127 3.47 0.15 -22.12
CA GLY A 127 2.63 -0.08 -20.95
C GLY A 127 3.04 0.75 -19.73
N ASP A 128 2.63 0.26 -18.56
CA ASP A 128 2.85 0.90 -17.26
C ASP A 128 4.35 0.94 -16.89
N ILE A 129 4.86 2.15 -16.62
CA ILE A 129 6.24 2.34 -16.16
C ILE A 129 6.54 1.63 -14.84
N LYS A 130 5.53 1.36 -14.00
CA LYS A 130 5.73 0.69 -12.70
C LYS A 130 6.38 -0.68 -12.86
N VAL A 131 6.10 -1.40 -13.96
CA VAL A 131 6.71 -2.70 -14.23
C VAL A 131 8.22 -2.55 -14.48
N ILE A 132 8.67 -1.44 -15.08
CA ILE A 132 10.10 -1.16 -15.26
C ILE A 132 10.76 -0.80 -13.92
N TRP A 133 10.04 -0.03 -13.10
CA TRP A 133 10.56 0.39 -11.79
C TRP A 133 10.76 -0.77 -10.84
N GLU A 134 9.98 -1.85 -10.95
CA GLU A 134 9.92 -2.87 -9.91
C GLU A 134 11.27 -3.58 -9.66
N ILE A 135 11.95 -4.04 -10.71
CA ILE A 135 13.31 -4.59 -10.60
C ILE A 135 14.33 -3.53 -10.14
N SER A 136 14.12 -2.27 -10.51
CA SER A 136 14.99 -1.16 -10.15
C SER A 136 14.76 -0.63 -8.73
N ARG A 137 13.80 -1.18 -7.96
CA ARG A 137 13.70 -0.94 -6.52
C ARG A 137 14.67 -1.78 -5.71
N PHE A 138 15.26 -2.83 -6.31
CA PHE A 138 16.18 -3.74 -5.65
C PHE A 138 15.61 -4.44 -4.41
N SER A 139 14.30 -4.59 -4.29
CA SER A 139 13.68 -5.33 -3.18
C SER A 139 14.14 -6.79 -3.15
N HIS A 140 14.46 -7.38 -4.31
CA HIS A 140 15.02 -8.72 -4.43
C HIS A 140 16.43 -8.87 -3.86
N PHE A 141 17.16 -7.78 -3.61
CA PHE A 141 18.46 -7.86 -2.93
C PHE A 141 18.32 -8.42 -1.50
N PHE A 142 17.21 -8.14 -0.79
CA PHE A 142 16.93 -8.81 0.48
C PHE A 142 16.77 -10.33 0.31
N THR A 143 16.21 -10.78 -0.81
CA THR A 143 16.08 -12.23 -1.09
C THR A 143 17.45 -12.87 -1.30
N LEU A 144 18.36 -12.20 -2.01
CA LEU A 144 19.75 -12.63 -2.17
C LEU A 144 20.47 -12.70 -0.82
N CYS A 145 20.34 -11.66 0.02
CA CYS A 145 20.93 -11.63 1.36
C CYS A 145 20.42 -12.79 2.23
N ARG A 146 19.10 -13.01 2.27
CA ARG A 146 18.49 -14.09 3.05
C ARG A 146 18.96 -15.47 2.57
N ALA A 147 19.05 -15.69 1.26
CA ALA A 147 19.55 -16.96 0.72
C ALA A 147 21.05 -17.16 0.99
N TYR A 148 21.85 -16.09 0.91
CA TYR A 148 23.27 -16.11 1.30
C TYR A 148 23.45 -16.48 2.77
N MET A 149 22.74 -15.80 3.68
CA MET A 149 22.77 -16.11 5.12
C MET A 149 22.38 -17.55 5.45
N LEU A 150 21.45 -18.13 4.68
CA LEU A 150 20.97 -19.49 4.87
C LEU A 150 21.93 -20.56 4.33
N THR A 151 22.65 -20.28 3.24
CA THR A 151 23.38 -21.30 2.47
C THR A 151 24.90 -21.13 2.47
N GLY A 152 25.39 -19.91 2.67
CA GLY A 152 26.79 -19.54 2.44
C GLY A 152 27.21 -19.54 0.96
N ASP A 153 26.28 -19.71 0.02
CA ASP A 153 26.62 -19.78 -1.41
C ASP A 153 26.91 -18.37 -1.97
N ARG A 154 28.18 -18.16 -2.35
CA ARG A 154 28.70 -16.89 -2.84
C ARG A 154 28.00 -16.40 -4.12
N LYS A 155 27.29 -17.26 -4.87
CA LYS A 155 26.55 -16.85 -6.08
C LYS A 155 25.56 -15.69 -5.81
N TYR A 156 24.97 -15.63 -4.62
CA TYR A 156 24.01 -14.58 -4.28
C TYR A 156 24.68 -13.23 -4.07
N TYR A 157 25.88 -13.21 -3.49
CA TYR A 157 26.72 -12.01 -3.42
C TYR A 157 27.18 -11.60 -4.83
N THR A 158 27.65 -12.55 -5.65
CA THR A 158 28.05 -12.28 -7.04
C THR A 158 26.91 -11.64 -7.84
N ALA A 159 25.69 -12.19 -7.72
CA ALA A 159 24.51 -11.60 -8.35
C ALA A 159 24.21 -10.17 -7.87
N PHE A 160 24.32 -9.90 -6.56
CA PHE A 160 24.16 -8.54 -6.03
C PHE A 160 25.18 -7.56 -6.65
N SER A 161 26.47 -7.91 -6.61
CA SER A 161 27.56 -7.07 -7.11
C SER A 161 27.42 -6.78 -8.61
N GLU A 162 27.24 -7.83 -9.42
CA GLU A 162 27.10 -7.71 -10.88
C GLU A 162 25.85 -6.93 -11.28
N GLN A 163 24.72 -7.14 -10.59
CA GLN A 163 23.48 -6.44 -10.89
C GLN A 163 23.58 -4.95 -10.52
N LEU A 164 24.21 -4.59 -9.40
CA LEU A 164 24.45 -3.20 -9.01
C LEU A 164 25.34 -2.49 -10.04
N ALA A 165 26.49 -3.08 -10.37
CA ALA A 165 27.42 -2.55 -11.37
C ALA A 165 26.73 -2.41 -12.74
N SER A 166 25.98 -3.43 -13.17
CA SER A 166 25.20 -3.38 -14.41
C SER A 166 24.16 -2.27 -14.38
N TRP A 167 23.47 -2.06 -13.26
CA TRP A 167 22.44 -1.04 -13.16
C TRP A 167 23.04 0.35 -13.35
N LEU A 168 24.16 0.65 -12.68
CA LEU A 168 24.86 1.94 -12.79
C LEU A 168 25.35 2.22 -14.21
N LYS A 169 25.88 1.19 -14.88
CA LYS A 169 26.34 1.26 -16.27
C LYS A 169 25.20 1.51 -17.25
N LYS A 170 24.04 0.88 -17.03
CA LYS A 170 22.89 0.91 -17.95
C LYS A 170 21.85 1.98 -17.63
N ASN A 171 21.98 2.69 -16.51
CA ASN A 171 21.10 3.78 -16.10
C ASN A 171 21.90 5.06 -15.84
N PRO A 172 22.43 5.71 -16.90
CA PRO A 172 23.18 6.95 -16.75
C PRO A 172 22.26 8.04 -16.20
N TYR A 173 22.73 8.76 -15.19
CA TYR A 173 21.99 9.88 -14.63
C TYR A 173 21.90 11.03 -15.65
N SER A 174 20.77 11.68 -15.93
CA SER A 174 19.40 11.55 -15.39
C SER A 174 18.42 10.94 -16.42
N PHE A 175 18.83 9.90 -17.14
CA PHE A 175 18.09 9.37 -18.30
C PHE A 175 17.31 8.08 -18.01
N GLY A 176 16.31 7.80 -18.84
CA GLY A 176 15.49 6.59 -18.73
C GLY A 176 14.43 6.66 -17.63
N ALA A 177 13.64 5.59 -17.54
CA ALA A 177 12.47 5.51 -16.67
C ALA A 177 12.84 5.62 -15.18
N ASN A 178 14.00 5.08 -14.80
CA ASN A 178 14.38 4.82 -13.41
C ASN A 178 14.73 6.08 -12.59
N TYR A 179 14.87 7.25 -13.24
CA TYR A 179 15.05 8.55 -12.56
C TYR A 179 13.80 9.45 -12.64
N LYS A 180 12.65 8.94 -13.05
CA LYS A 180 11.44 9.79 -13.17
C LYS A 180 10.81 10.13 -11.82
N CYS A 181 10.90 9.24 -10.84
CA CYS A 181 10.26 9.37 -9.54
C CYS A 181 11.29 9.37 -8.41
N GLY A 182 11.16 10.32 -7.46
CA GLY A 182 12.07 10.45 -6.32
C GLY A 182 11.87 9.33 -5.28
N GLN A 183 10.64 8.87 -5.09
CA GLN A 183 10.34 7.68 -4.29
C GLN A 183 11.13 6.47 -4.79
N GLU A 184 11.14 6.20 -6.09
CA GLU A 184 11.83 5.05 -6.66
C GLU A 184 13.35 5.10 -6.43
N CYS A 185 13.96 6.29 -6.54
CA CYS A 185 15.37 6.48 -6.15
C CYS A 185 15.61 6.28 -4.66
N SER A 186 14.65 6.66 -3.81
CA SER A 186 14.75 6.51 -2.36
C SER A 186 14.71 5.03 -1.96
N LEU A 187 13.75 4.27 -2.49
CA LEU A 187 13.62 2.83 -2.24
C LEU A 187 14.85 2.06 -2.75
N ARG A 188 15.33 2.38 -3.95
CA ARG A 188 16.54 1.79 -4.52
C ARG A 188 17.75 1.97 -3.61
N MET A 189 17.94 3.19 -3.11
CA MET A 189 19.04 3.52 -2.21
C MET A 189 18.93 2.79 -0.87
N ILE A 190 17.73 2.77 -0.26
CA ILE A 190 17.47 2.04 0.99
C ILE A 190 17.82 0.55 0.83
N ASN A 191 17.26 -0.09 -0.20
CA ASN A 191 17.38 -1.53 -0.40
C ASN A 191 18.82 -1.94 -0.76
N ALA A 192 19.51 -1.16 -1.61
CA ALA A 192 20.90 -1.42 -1.95
C ALA A 192 21.85 -1.24 -0.77
N LEU A 193 21.70 -0.15 0.01
CA LEU A 193 22.52 0.07 1.21
C LEU A 193 22.29 -1.02 2.25
N ALA A 194 21.04 -1.46 2.44
CA ALA A 194 20.73 -2.53 3.38
C ALA A 194 21.41 -3.84 2.97
N ALA A 195 21.33 -4.22 1.69
CA ALA A 195 22.00 -5.41 1.17
C ALA A 195 23.52 -5.30 1.22
N TYR A 196 24.08 -4.14 0.87
CA TYR A 196 25.51 -3.85 0.98
C TYR A 196 26.01 -4.05 2.42
N SER A 197 25.30 -3.51 3.42
CA SER A 197 25.65 -3.70 4.83
C SER A 197 25.67 -5.17 5.25
N VAL A 198 24.75 -5.99 4.74
CA VAL A 198 24.77 -7.44 4.97
C VAL A 198 26.00 -8.08 4.37
N PHE A 199 26.29 -7.88 3.08
CA PHE A 199 27.44 -8.51 2.44
C PHE A 199 28.78 -8.00 3.01
N SER A 200 28.83 -6.73 3.43
CA SER A 200 29.99 -6.15 4.09
C SER A 200 30.23 -6.78 5.47
N TYR A 201 29.17 -7.09 6.23
CA TYR A 201 29.28 -7.82 7.50
C TYR A 201 29.99 -9.18 7.34
N TYR A 202 29.75 -9.87 6.22
CA TYR A 202 30.40 -11.14 5.90
C TYR A 202 31.77 -10.99 5.22
N GLY A 203 32.24 -9.76 4.99
CA GLY A 203 33.52 -9.49 4.33
C GLY A 203 33.54 -9.80 2.83
N GLU A 204 32.38 -9.87 2.18
CA GLU A 204 32.29 -10.20 0.76
C GLU A 204 32.51 -8.97 -0.15
N THR A 205 32.12 -7.78 0.30
CA THR A 205 32.15 -6.54 -0.51
C THR A 205 33.57 -6.11 -0.88
N THR A 206 33.73 -5.62 -2.10
CA THR A 206 34.98 -5.06 -2.64
C THR A 206 35.00 -3.52 -2.62
N GLU A 207 36.15 -2.91 -2.91
CA GLU A 207 36.25 -1.46 -3.14
C GLU A 207 35.42 -1.01 -4.36
N GLU A 208 35.31 -1.84 -5.40
CA GLU A 208 34.44 -1.54 -6.55
C GLU A 208 32.97 -1.51 -6.14
N ASP A 209 32.53 -2.43 -5.27
CA ASP A 209 31.17 -2.41 -4.71
C ASP A 209 30.93 -1.13 -3.90
N ARG A 210 31.93 -0.71 -3.12
CA ARG A 210 31.89 0.52 -2.33
C ARG A 210 31.72 1.75 -3.24
N ASP A 211 32.54 1.87 -4.28
CA ASP A 211 32.47 2.97 -5.24
C ASP A 211 31.14 2.99 -6.00
N ASN A 212 30.67 1.82 -6.42
CA ASN A 212 29.35 1.67 -7.04
C ASN A 212 28.22 2.12 -6.11
N MET A 213 28.28 1.77 -4.82
CA MET A 213 27.30 2.22 -3.83
C MET A 213 27.34 3.73 -3.59
N LEU A 214 28.53 4.33 -3.48
CA LEU A 214 28.65 5.79 -3.35
C LEU A 214 28.06 6.52 -4.56
N GLU A 215 28.30 6.02 -5.76
CA GLU A 215 27.75 6.58 -7.00
C GLU A 215 26.22 6.41 -7.06
N LEU A 216 25.69 5.25 -6.66
CA LEU A 216 24.24 5.01 -6.58
C LEU A 216 23.57 6.02 -5.64
N VAL A 217 24.11 6.17 -4.43
CA VAL A 217 23.60 7.12 -3.42
C VAL A 217 23.63 8.54 -3.95
N SER A 218 24.75 8.95 -4.54
CA SER A 218 24.94 10.29 -5.12
C SER A 218 23.87 10.60 -6.17
N ARG A 219 23.68 9.71 -7.14
CA ARG A 219 22.65 9.85 -8.20
C ARG A 219 21.23 9.89 -7.64
N CYS A 220 20.91 8.99 -6.72
CA CYS A 220 19.57 8.90 -6.13
C CYS A 220 19.27 10.12 -5.24
N TYR A 221 20.21 10.57 -4.42
CA TYR A 221 20.04 11.72 -3.53
C TYR A 221 19.86 13.02 -4.32
N MET A 222 20.68 13.25 -5.36
CA MET A 222 20.48 14.38 -6.29
C MET A 222 19.06 14.38 -6.87
N LYS A 223 18.56 13.20 -7.29
CA LYS A 223 17.21 13.08 -7.82
C LYS A 223 16.14 13.43 -6.79
N VAL A 224 16.26 12.91 -5.57
CA VAL A 224 15.34 13.18 -4.47
C VAL A 224 15.27 14.68 -4.19
N LEU A 225 16.42 15.35 -4.01
CA LEU A 225 16.47 16.80 -3.79
C LEU A 225 15.81 17.58 -4.94
N SER A 226 16.07 17.18 -6.19
CA SER A 226 15.56 17.88 -7.37
C SER A 226 14.04 17.85 -7.50
N ASN A 227 13.39 16.79 -7.00
CA ASN A 227 11.96 16.53 -7.22
C ASN A 227 11.11 16.59 -5.95
N PHE A 228 11.73 16.74 -4.77
CA PHE A 228 11.05 16.74 -3.47
C PHE A 228 9.88 17.72 -3.36
N PHE A 229 9.94 18.87 -4.05
CA PHE A 229 8.83 19.82 -4.11
C PHE A 229 7.53 19.14 -4.57
N TYR A 230 7.58 18.25 -5.55
CA TYR A 230 6.41 17.55 -6.07
C TYR A 230 5.78 16.65 -5.01
N ALA A 231 6.58 15.77 -4.40
CA ALA A 231 6.10 14.87 -3.34
C ALA A 231 5.51 15.68 -2.17
N TYR A 232 6.27 16.65 -1.64
CA TYR A 232 5.91 17.40 -0.43
C TYR A 232 4.77 18.41 -0.63
N ARG A 233 4.65 19.06 -1.80
CA ARG A 233 3.65 20.13 -2.03
C ARG A 233 2.47 19.69 -2.89
N CYS A 234 2.65 18.77 -3.83
CA CYS A 234 1.63 18.41 -4.81
C CYS A 234 0.89 17.12 -4.47
N ILE A 235 1.56 16.12 -3.89
CA ILE A 235 0.95 14.79 -3.67
C ILE A 235 0.64 14.54 -2.20
N LYS A 236 1.58 14.80 -1.28
CA LYS A 236 1.38 14.72 0.18
C LYS A 236 0.88 13.36 0.68
N ASN A 237 1.42 12.29 0.12
CA ASN A 237 1.12 10.90 0.46
C ASN A 237 2.41 10.13 0.80
N ASN A 238 2.42 8.81 0.65
CA ASN A 238 3.58 7.95 0.92
C ASN A 238 4.87 8.38 0.21
N HIS A 239 4.79 8.98 -1.00
CA HIS A 239 5.93 9.56 -1.70
C HIS A 239 6.68 10.60 -0.86
N THR A 240 5.96 11.35 -0.02
CA THR A 240 6.58 12.34 0.87
C THR A 240 7.41 11.66 1.96
N ILE A 241 6.90 10.57 2.53
CA ILE A 241 7.61 9.81 3.57
C ILE A 241 8.81 9.10 2.96
N SER A 242 8.64 8.46 1.79
CA SER A 242 9.74 7.75 1.11
C SER A 242 10.84 8.70 0.68
N GLU A 243 10.51 9.85 0.10
CA GLU A 243 11.50 10.84 -0.33
C GLU A 243 12.17 11.52 0.87
N LEU A 244 11.49 11.68 2.01
CA LEU A 244 12.14 12.15 3.24
C LEU A 244 13.08 11.10 3.83
N CYS A 245 12.70 9.81 3.81
CA CYS A 245 13.57 8.71 4.24
C CYS A 245 14.82 8.64 3.34
N GLY A 246 14.65 8.69 2.02
CA GLY A 246 15.76 8.79 1.07
C GLY A 246 16.58 10.06 1.26
N MET A 247 15.95 11.20 1.54
CA MET A 247 16.67 12.45 1.81
C MET A 247 17.52 12.36 3.08
N ILE A 248 17.01 11.73 4.14
CA ILE A 248 17.76 11.49 5.39
C ILE A 248 18.98 10.61 5.12
N ILE A 249 18.80 9.48 4.44
CA ILE A 249 19.89 8.55 4.13
C ILE A 249 20.92 9.19 3.21
N GLY A 250 20.48 9.86 2.13
CA GLY A 250 21.36 10.56 1.21
C GLY A 250 22.12 11.71 1.89
N ALA A 251 21.45 12.49 2.73
CA ALA A 251 22.09 13.55 3.51
C ALA A 251 23.14 13.01 4.47
N TRP A 252 22.84 11.90 5.17
CA TRP A 252 23.83 11.22 6.00
C TRP A 252 25.03 10.79 5.17
N CYS A 253 24.83 10.02 4.10
CA CYS A 253 25.93 9.52 3.27
C CYS A 253 26.79 10.63 2.64
N CYS A 254 26.21 11.79 2.34
CA CYS A 254 26.89 12.97 1.78
C CYS A 254 27.38 13.98 2.83
N CYS A 255 27.38 13.64 4.12
CA CYS A 255 27.82 14.54 5.20
C CYS A 255 27.07 15.89 5.25
N ASP A 256 25.81 15.92 4.80
CA ASP A 256 24.94 17.10 4.72
C ASP A 256 24.07 17.22 5.99
N GLU A 257 24.71 17.52 7.12
CA GLU A 257 24.08 17.58 8.44
C GLU A 257 22.90 18.57 8.52
N ASP A 258 22.97 19.69 7.78
CA ASP A 258 21.88 20.66 7.72
C ASP A 258 20.62 20.07 7.07
N THR A 259 20.78 19.38 5.93
CA THR A 259 19.66 18.72 5.26
C THR A 259 19.13 17.54 6.09
N LEU A 260 20.01 16.78 6.73
CA LEU A 260 19.64 15.67 7.62
C LEU A 260 18.70 16.15 8.73
N ASN A 261 19.12 17.17 9.49
CA ASN A 261 18.34 17.75 10.57
C ASN A 261 16.99 18.32 10.08
N LYS A 262 17.00 19.08 8.97
CA LYS A 262 15.77 19.63 8.38
C LYS A 262 14.83 18.56 7.88
N ALA A 263 15.34 17.45 7.34
CA ALA A 263 14.54 16.35 6.85
C ALA A 263 13.83 15.61 8.00
N TYR A 264 14.51 15.38 9.13
CA TYR A 264 13.86 14.81 10.33
C TYR A 264 12.74 15.70 10.89
N VAL A 265 12.96 17.02 10.99
CA VAL A 265 11.92 17.96 11.44
C VAL A 265 10.71 17.94 10.50
N LYS A 266 10.94 17.90 9.19
CA LYS A 266 9.85 17.80 8.19
C LYS A 266 9.12 16.46 8.30
N LEU A 267 9.86 15.36 8.42
CA LEU A 267 9.32 14.02 8.53
C LEU A 267 8.42 13.89 9.76
N ASP A 268 8.86 14.38 10.90
CA ASP A 268 8.05 14.39 12.12
C ASP A 268 6.70 15.12 11.90
N GLY A 269 6.74 16.30 11.28
CA GLY A 269 5.53 17.04 10.89
C GLY A 269 4.64 16.29 9.89
N VAL A 270 5.24 15.60 8.93
CA VAL A 270 4.53 14.79 7.92
C VAL A 270 3.85 13.59 8.56
N LEU A 271 4.53 12.86 9.45
CA LEU A 271 3.97 11.70 10.14
C LEU A 271 2.76 12.10 11.01
N LYS A 272 2.87 13.20 11.76
CA LYS A 272 1.76 13.73 12.56
C LYS A 272 0.55 14.14 11.73
N LYS A 273 0.77 14.54 10.47
CA LYS A 273 -0.28 14.97 9.55
C LYS A 273 -0.89 13.79 8.77
N GLN A 274 -0.08 12.83 8.33
CA GLN A 274 -0.52 11.74 7.48
C GLN A 274 -1.07 10.54 8.26
N PHE A 275 -0.71 10.38 9.53
CA PHE A 275 -1.33 9.42 10.44
C PHE A 275 -2.29 10.15 11.39
N THR A 276 -3.54 9.69 11.47
CA THR A 276 -4.51 10.21 12.43
C THR A 276 -4.16 9.76 13.84
N SER A 277 -4.76 10.40 14.86
CA SER A 277 -4.40 10.08 16.25
C SER A 277 -4.88 8.71 16.71
N ASP A 278 -5.81 8.10 15.96
CA ASP A 278 -6.35 6.75 16.13
C ASP A 278 -5.78 5.73 15.12
N GLY A 279 -4.77 6.11 14.32
CA GLY A 279 -3.97 5.18 13.53
C GLY A 279 -4.31 5.08 12.04
N GLY A 280 -5.33 5.78 11.54
CA GLY A 280 -5.62 5.83 10.11
C GLY A 280 -4.54 6.53 9.29
N TYR A 281 -4.40 6.14 8.03
CA TYR A 281 -3.43 6.73 7.10
C TYR A 281 -4.11 7.56 6.00
N THR A 282 -3.47 8.67 5.59
CA THR A 282 -4.01 9.69 4.66
C THR A 282 -4.43 9.19 3.28
N GLN A 283 -4.03 7.98 2.87
CA GLN A 283 -4.39 7.39 1.58
C GLN A 283 -5.61 6.46 1.63
N TYR A 284 -6.22 6.26 2.80
CA TYR A 284 -7.42 5.41 2.97
C TYR A 284 -7.19 4.01 2.38
N SER A 285 -6.05 3.38 2.71
CA SER A 285 -5.66 2.08 2.20
C SER A 285 -4.77 1.36 3.20
N PHE A 286 -5.06 0.07 3.46
CA PHE A 286 -4.19 -0.74 4.32
C PHE A 286 -2.86 -1.07 3.66
N ASN A 287 -2.81 -1.30 2.35
CA ASN A 287 -1.54 -1.55 1.64
C ASN A 287 -0.62 -0.32 1.70
N TYR A 288 -1.14 0.89 1.46
CA TYR A 288 -0.33 2.11 1.58
C TYR A 288 -0.02 2.49 3.03
N GLN A 289 -0.87 2.12 3.98
CA GLN A 289 -0.56 2.24 5.40
C GLN A 289 0.62 1.33 5.78
N ARG A 290 0.63 0.07 5.34
CA ARG A 290 1.79 -0.84 5.50
C ARG A 290 3.05 -0.26 4.86
N PHE A 291 2.96 0.22 3.63
CA PHE A 291 4.10 0.83 2.93
C PHE A 291 4.70 1.99 3.75
N ALA A 292 3.85 2.87 4.28
CA ALA A 292 4.29 3.98 5.11
C ALA A 292 4.90 3.50 6.44
N LEU A 293 4.35 2.44 7.05
CA LEU A 293 4.89 1.84 8.28
C LEU A 293 6.28 1.21 8.04
N GLN A 294 6.50 0.49 6.94
CA GLN A 294 7.83 -0.04 6.61
C GLN A 294 8.88 1.08 6.51
N LEU A 295 8.55 2.22 5.89
CA LEU A 295 9.46 3.38 5.90
C LEU A 295 9.78 3.86 7.31
N THR A 296 8.82 3.82 8.25
CA THR A 296 9.10 4.16 9.65
C THR A 296 9.98 3.14 10.36
N GLU A 297 9.90 1.85 10.01
CA GLU A 297 10.80 0.81 10.53
C GLU A 297 12.25 1.09 10.10
N CYS A 298 12.46 1.44 8.83
CA CYS A 298 13.76 1.91 8.34
C CYS A 298 14.26 3.14 9.11
N LEU A 299 13.38 4.11 9.36
CA LEU A 299 13.73 5.33 10.10
C LEU A 299 14.12 5.05 11.56
N PHE A 300 13.46 4.09 12.22
CA PHE A 300 13.85 3.64 13.55
C PHE A 300 15.18 2.90 13.52
N LYS A 301 15.43 2.06 12.51
CA LYS A 301 16.69 1.32 12.37
C LYS A 301 17.91 2.23 12.24
N ILE A 302 17.77 3.31 11.47
CA ILE A 302 18.89 4.25 11.22
C ILE A 302 19.03 5.35 12.27
N ALA A 303 18.03 5.52 13.14
CA ALA A 303 18.00 6.59 14.14
C ALA A 303 19.22 6.60 15.11
N PRO A 304 19.70 5.45 15.62
CA PRO A 304 20.91 5.42 16.45
C PRO A 304 22.16 5.91 15.71
N VAL A 305 22.29 5.58 14.42
CA VAL A 305 23.45 5.95 13.59
C VAL A 305 23.43 7.44 13.25
N THR A 306 22.26 8.01 12.95
CA THR A 306 22.13 9.44 12.64
C THR A 306 22.09 10.32 13.89
N GLY A 307 21.97 9.74 15.08
CA GLY A 307 21.78 10.48 16.34
C GLY A 307 20.45 11.23 16.44
N GLN A 308 19.47 10.89 15.59
CA GLN A 308 18.18 11.58 15.49
C GLN A 308 17.05 10.73 16.04
N SER A 309 15.93 11.36 16.41
CA SER A 309 14.75 10.63 16.86
C SER A 309 13.44 11.31 16.45
N LEU A 310 12.40 10.50 16.23
CA LEU A 310 11.04 10.99 16.04
C LEU A 310 10.44 11.43 17.38
N SER A 311 9.58 12.46 17.36
CA SER A 311 8.86 12.92 18.55
C SER A 311 7.95 11.83 19.13
N ALA A 312 7.65 11.95 20.42
CA ALA A 312 6.73 11.05 21.11
C ALA A 312 5.35 10.99 20.43
N GLU A 313 4.86 12.11 19.89
CA GLU A 313 3.57 12.15 19.20
C GLU A 313 3.60 11.42 17.85
N ALA A 314 4.68 11.55 17.08
CA ALA A 314 4.85 10.78 15.83
C ALA A 314 4.93 9.28 16.13
N ARG A 315 5.72 8.88 17.12
CA ARG A 315 5.81 7.48 17.60
C ARG A 315 4.46 6.94 18.05
N ARG A 316 3.71 7.70 18.85
CA ARG A 316 2.37 7.33 19.31
C ARG A 316 1.41 7.06 18.16
N ARG A 317 1.44 7.86 17.09
CA ARG A 317 0.59 7.68 15.89
C ARG A 317 0.99 6.46 15.07
N ILE A 318 2.30 6.18 14.95
CA ILE A 318 2.79 4.95 14.30
C ILE A 318 2.33 3.72 15.10
N LYS A 319 2.48 3.72 16.42
CA LYS A 319 2.00 2.65 17.29
C LYS A 319 0.47 2.46 17.17
N ALA A 320 -0.30 3.56 17.16
CA ALA A 320 -1.75 3.51 16.96
C ALA A 320 -2.13 2.98 15.57
N SER A 321 -1.34 3.29 14.53
CA SER A 321 -1.53 2.78 13.18
C SER A 321 -1.35 1.26 13.10
N ALA A 322 -0.29 0.73 13.71
CA ALA A 322 -0.12 -0.73 13.82
C ALA A 322 -1.24 -1.38 14.64
N ALA A 323 -1.67 -0.76 15.74
CA ALA A 323 -2.80 -1.24 16.56
C ALA A 323 -4.14 -1.23 15.82
N LEU A 324 -4.38 -0.25 14.93
CA LEU A 324 -5.56 -0.22 14.07
C LEU A 324 -5.58 -1.43 13.14
N LEU A 325 -4.47 -1.69 12.44
CA LEU A 325 -4.34 -2.83 11.55
C LEU A 325 -4.52 -4.15 12.32
N TYR A 326 -3.93 -4.26 13.51
CA TYR A 326 -4.14 -5.40 14.42
C TYR A 326 -5.63 -5.63 14.74
N GLN A 327 -6.41 -4.58 14.98
CA GLN A 327 -7.84 -4.73 15.28
C GLN A 327 -8.70 -5.08 14.06
N CYS A 328 -8.21 -4.82 12.86
CA CYS A 328 -8.88 -5.11 11.58
C CYS A 328 -8.50 -6.46 10.97
N GLN A 329 -7.46 -7.12 11.47
CA GLN A 329 -7.02 -8.40 10.94
C GLN A 329 -7.98 -9.55 11.29
N GLN A 330 -7.84 -10.63 10.54
CA GLN A 330 -8.41 -11.94 10.77
C GLN A 330 -7.29 -12.94 11.07
N ASP A 331 -7.66 -14.21 11.23
CA ASP A 331 -6.69 -15.30 11.41
C ASP A 331 -5.63 -15.29 10.31
N GLY A 332 -4.40 -15.61 10.70
CA GLY A 332 -3.24 -15.57 9.79
C GLY A 332 -2.77 -14.16 9.40
N GLY A 333 -3.33 -13.10 9.99
CA GLY A 333 -2.86 -11.73 9.73
C GLY A 333 -3.46 -11.05 8.50
N VAL A 334 -4.50 -11.65 7.91
CA VAL A 334 -5.17 -11.13 6.71
C VAL A 334 -6.13 -10.01 7.08
N LEU A 335 -6.14 -8.93 6.29
CA LEU A 335 -7.08 -7.82 6.47
C LEU A 335 -8.09 -7.78 5.30
N PRO A 336 -9.25 -7.12 5.51
CA PRO A 336 -10.06 -6.59 4.42
C PRO A 336 -9.21 -5.85 3.37
N ASN A 337 -9.58 -5.93 2.09
CA ASN A 337 -8.80 -5.33 1.01
C ASN A 337 -9.13 -3.83 0.85
N TYR A 338 -9.03 -3.08 1.96
CA TYR A 338 -9.45 -1.69 2.04
C TYR A 338 -8.57 -0.77 1.18
N GLY A 339 -9.24 -0.09 0.24
CA GLY A 339 -8.67 0.97 -0.58
C GLY A 339 -7.71 0.49 -1.65
N SER A 340 -6.88 1.41 -2.14
CA SER A 340 -5.94 1.11 -3.22
C SER A 340 -4.88 0.09 -2.80
N ASN A 341 -4.70 -0.97 -3.57
CA ASN A 341 -3.72 -2.02 -3.34
C ASN A 341 -2.97 -2.31 -4.64
N ASP A 342 -1.69 -1.97 -4.68
CA ASP A 342 -0.86 -2.09 -5.88
C ASP A 342 0.30 -3.07 -5.74
N GLY A 343 0.18 -4.00 -4.78
CA GLY A 343 1.21 -5.00 -4.54
C GLY A 343 2.43 -4.47 -3.79
N ALA A 344 2.41 -3.21 -3.34
CA ALA A 344 3.58 -2.60 -2.72
C ALA A 344 3.98 -3.28 -1.40
N LEU A 345 5.26 -3.63 -1.34
CA LEU A 345 5.96 -4.18 -0.19
C LEU A 345 7.43 -3.78 -0.35
N ILE A 346 7.95 -2.97 0.58
CA ILE A 346 9.30 -2.42 0.46
C ILE A 346 10.33 -3.47 0.88
N PHE A 347 10.06 -4.13 2.02
CA PHE A 347 10.94 -5.10 2.64
C PHE A 347 10.31 -6.50 2.59
N PRO A 348 10.58 -7.31 1.55
CA PRO A 348 10.15 -8.71 1.49
C PRO A 348 11.07 -9.60 2.34
N VAL A 349 11.24 -9.25 3.61
CA VAL A 349 12.22 -9.86 4.52
C VAL A 349 11.67 -11.04 5.31
N THR A 350 10.47 -11.55 4.99
CA THR A 350 9.87 -12.69 5.68
C THR A 350 9.45 -13.78 4.68
N SER A 351 9.14 -14.97 5.18
CA SER A 351 8.53 -16.04 4.36
C SER A 351 7.00 -16.04 4.42
N CYS A 352 6.40 -15.03 5.07
CA CYS A 352 4.95 -14.87 5.12
C CYS A 352 4.36 -14.55 3.74
N ASP A 353 3.06 -14.84 3.57
CA ASP A 353 2.32 -14.41 2.39
C ASP A 353 2.21 -12.88 2.34
N TYR A 354 2.12 -12.31 1.15
CA TYR A 354 1.89 -10.87 0.95
C TYR A 354 0.68 -10.32 1.72
N ARG A 355 -0.38 -11.12 1.89
CA ARG A 355 -1.58 -10.69 2.62
C ARG A 355 -1.47 -10.85 4.14
N ASP A 356 -0.38 -11.40 4.65
CA ASP A 356 -0.10 -11.44 6.08
C ASP A 356 0.52 -10.11 6.53
N TYR A 357 -0.21 -9.34 7.33
CA TYR A 357 0.24 -8.06 7.85
C TYR A 357 0.91 -8.20 9.23
N ARG A 358 0.96 -9.38 9.84
CA ARG A 358 1.62 -9.57 11.14
C ARG A 358 3.07 -9.09 11.14
N PRO A 359 3.91 -9.29 10.09
CA PRO A 359 5.28 -8.80 10.06
C PRO A 359 5.39 -7.28 10.35
N VAL A 360 4.72 -6.45 9.55
CA VAL A 360 4.74 -4.99 9.70
C VAL A 360 4.00 -4.53 10.96
N ILE A 361 2.89 -5.19 11.33
CA ILE A 361 2.12 -4.83 12.53
C ILE A 361 2.99 -5.03 13.76
N ASN A 362 3.65 -6.19 13.86
CA ASN A 362 4.49 -6.51 15.00
C ASN A 362 5.67 -5.55 15.08
N THR A 363 6.34 -5.34 13.96
CA THR A 363 7.59 -4.58 13.90
C THR A 363 7.35 -3.10 14.15
N ALA A 364 6.43 -2.47 13.43
CA ALA A 364 6.11 -1.06 13.65
C ALA A 364 5.57 -0.78 15.06
N TYR A 365 4.77 -1.69 15.63
CA TYR A 365 4.25 -1.54 16.99
C TYR A 365 5.37 -1.63 18.05
N ALA A 366 6.29 -2.59 17.88
CA ALA A 366 7.44 -2.79 18.76
C ALA A 366 8.42 -1.61 18.71
N LEU A 367 8.81 -1.15 17.52
CA LEU A 367 9.76 -0.06 17.34
C LEU A 367 9.22 1.32 17.79
N ALA A 368 7.91 1.54 17.62
CA ALA A 368 7.25 2.75 18.10
C ALA A 368 6.94 2.70 19.61
N GLY A 369 7.02 1.52 20.21
CA GLY A 369 6.81 1.26 21.64
C GLY A 369 7.99 0.49 22.24
N THR A 370 7.67 -0.57 22.99
CA THR A 370 8.64 -1.42 23.68
C THR A 370 8.22 -2.90 23.75
N HIS A 371 7.10 -3.26 23.11
CA HIS A 371 6.50 -4.59 23.21
C HIS A 371 6.08 -5.09 21.84
N ALA A 372 6.17 -6.40 21.62
CA ALA A 372 5.62 -7.08 20.45
C ALA A 372 4.15 -7.47 20.68
N LEU A 373 3.34 -7.58 19.61
CA LEU A 373 1.92 -8.00 19.71
C LEU A 373 1.72 -9.50 19.57
N TYR A 374 2.71 -10.19 19.01
CA TYR A 374 2.61 -11.61 18.70
C TYR A 374 3.71 -12.40 19.41
N PRO A 375 3.46 -13.68 19.73
CA PRO A 375 4.53 -14.62 20.08
C PRO A 375 5.46 -14.85 18.88
N GLU A 376 6.60 -15.51 19.10
CA GLU A 376 7.55 -15.85 18.02
C GLU A 376 6.87 -16.68 16.90
N GLY A 377 7.15 -16.33 15.64
CA GLY A 377 6.68 -17.03 14.45
C GLY A 377 7.40 -16.56 13.18
N MET A 378 7.00 -17.02 12.00
CA MET A 378 7.64 -16.62 10.73
C MET A 378 7.63 -15.09 10.51
N TYR A 379 6.59 -14.42 10.98
CA TYR A 379 6.44 -12.96 10.90
C TYR A 379 7.41 -12.19 11.81
N SER A 380 8.07 -12.86 12.76
CA SER A 380 9.04 -12.22 13.68
C SER A 380 10.33 -11.80 12.97
N GLU A 381 10.61 -12.32 11.77
CA GLU A 381 11.83 -12.01 11.03
C GLU A 381 11.98 -10.50 10.76
N GLU A 382 10.90 -9.80 10.39
CA GLU A 382 10.97 -8.36 10.07
C GLU A 382 11.44 -7.53 11.28
N LEU A 383 11.08 -7.95 12.51
CA LEU A 383 11.55 -7.29 13.73
C LEU A 383 13.04 -7.54 13.99
N LEU A 384 13.61 -8.65 13.52
CA LEU A 384 15.07 -8.89 13.62
C LEU A 384 15.86 -7.98 12.67
N TRP A 385 15.29 -7.63 11.51
CA TRP A 385 15.91 -6.70 10.57
C TRP A 385 15.94 -5.27 11.13
N PHE A 386 14.83 -4.80 11.69
CA PHE A 386 14.69 -3.38 12.06
C PHE A 386 14.80 -3.08 13.56
N GLY A 387 14.69 -4.10 14.41
CA GLY A 387 14.88 -4.01 15.86
C GLY A 387 16.34 -3.96 16.28
N THR A 388 16.54 -3.50 17.52
CA THR A 388 17.86 -3.44 18.17
C THR A 388 17.82 -3.91 19.63
N GLY A 389 16.70 -4.49 20.08
CA GLY A 389 16.53 -4.90 21.47
C GLY A 389 15.50 -6.01 21.63
N GLU A 390 15.23 -6.35 22.88
CA GLU A 390 14.21 -7.32 23.25
C GLU A 390 12.84 -6.65 23.36
N TYR A 391 11.83 -7.31 22.78
CA TYR A 391 10.46 -6.81 22.77
C TYR A 391 9.53 -7.86 23.40
N PRO A 392 9.28 -7.80 24.71
CA PRO A 392 8.36 -8.73 25.35
C PRO A 392 6.98 -8.66 24.70
N THR A 393 6.32 -9.82 24.59
CA THR A 393 4.99 -9.90 23.99
C THR A 393 3.94 -9.33 24.95
N GLU A 394 3.13 -8.38 24.46
CA GLU A 394 1.90 -7.94 25.11
C GLU A 394 0.68 -8.34 24.29
N ARG A 395 -0.26 -9.08 24.89
CA ARG A 395 -1.45 -9.55 24.18
C ARG A 395 -2.54 -8.48 24.21
N MET A 396 -2.91 -7.98 23.04
CA MET A 396 -4.06 -7.10 22.88
C MET A 396 -5.32 -7.90 22.52
N GLY A 397 -6.37 -7.79 23.33
CA GLY A 397 -7.66 -8.40 23.00
C GLY A 397 -8.29 -7.74 21.76
N MET A 398 -8.80 -8.57 20.85
CA MET A 398 -9.53 -8.08 19.67
C MET A 398 -10.97 -7.76 20.04
N ARG A 399 -11.50 -6.62 19.57
CA ARG A 399 -12.83 -6.13 19.93
C ARG A 399 -13.42 -5.25 18.85
N SER A 400 -14.73 -4.99 18.95
CA SER A 400 -15.37 -3.91 18.19
C SER A 400 -14.70 -2.58 18.49
N CYS A 401 -14.28 -1.86 17.45
CA CYS A 401 -13.54 -0.61 17.53
C CYS A 401 -14.20 0.47 16.68
N ALA A 402 -13.97 1.74 17.07
CA ALA A 402 -14.41 2.91 16.32
C ALA A 402 -13.23 3.86 16.09
N PHE A 403 -12.57 3.74 14.95
CA PHE A 403 -11.49 4.62 14.51
C PHE A 403 -12.09 5.82 13.77
N LYS A 404 -12.66 6.75 14.55
CA LYS A 404 -13.47 7.87 14.06
C LYS A 404 -12.73 8.79 13.09
N GLN A 405 -11.44 9.03 13.26
CA GLN A 405 -10.66 9.85 12.33
C GLN A 405 -10.20 9.03 11.12
N ALA A 406 -9.87 7.76 11.32
CA ALA A 406 -9.56 6.84 10.21
C ALA A 406 -10.77 6.53 9.32
N GLY A 407 -11.99 6.69 9.86
CA GLY A 407 -13.22 6.35 9.15
C GLY A 407 -13.54 4.86 9.14
N LEU A 408 -13.01 4.09 10.10
CA LEU A 408 -13.15 2.64 10.13
C LEU A 408 -13.85 2.20 11.42
N PHE A 409 -14.84 1.34 11.27
CA PHE A 409 -15.67 0.84 12.37
C PHE A 409 -15.74 -0.67 12.29
N THR A 410 -15.49 -1.36 13.40
CA THR A 410 -15.52 -2.82 13.43
C THR A 410 -16.56 -3.33 14.42
N LEU A 411 -17.25 -4.40 14.05
CA LEU A 411 -18.13 -5.18 14.93
C LEU A 411 -17.57 -6.60 15.01
N ARG A 412 -17.28 -7.08 16.21
CA ARG A 412 -16.69 -8.40 16.44
C ARG A 412 -17.46 -9.15 17.53
N SER A 413 -17.74 -10.43 17.29
CA SER A 413 -18.34 -11.33 18.28
C SER A 413 -17.93 -12.77 17.99
N GLY A 414 -17.19 -13.39 18.91
CA GLY A 414 -16.61 -14.71 18.64
C GLY A 414 -15.72 -14.69 17.38
N GLY A 415 -15.98 -15.59 16.44
CA GLY A 415 -15.32 -15.66 15.14
C GLY A 415 -15.87 -14.70 14.08
N ASP A 416 -16.95 -13.97 14.36
CA ASP A 416 -17.58 -13.06 13.41
C ASP A 416 -16.91 -11.68 13.44
N PHE A 417 -16.68 -11.11 12.27
CA PHE A 417 -16.12 -9.78 12.10
C PHE A 417 -16.78 -9.03 10.94
N ALA A 418 -17.13 -7.77 11.17
CA ALA A 418 -17.49 -6.83 10.12
C ALA A 418 -16.63 -5.57 10.21
N MET A 419 -16.22 -5.04 9.07
CA MET A 419 -15.57 -3.72 8.96
C MET A 419 -16.44 -2.82 8.08
N ILE A 420 -16.76 -1.63 8.59
CA ILE A 420 -17.55 -0.62 7.88
C ILE A 420 -16.69 0.61 7.61
N CYS A 421 -16.72 1.10 6.37
CA CYS A 421 -16.05 2.31 5.93
C CYS A 421 -17.00 3.52 6.04
N LEU A 422 -16.60 4.57 6.77
CA LEU A 422 -17.24 5.87 6.75
C LEU A 422 -16.19 6.98 6.97
N ASN A 423 -15.52 7.32 5.87
CA ASN A 423 -14.39 8.24 5.81
C ASN A 423 -14.82 9.71 5.90
N ASP A 424 -14.03 10.52 6.61
CA ASP A 424 -14.08 11.99 6.52
C ASP A 424 -12.89 12.45 5.69
N TYR A 425 -13.07 12.52 4.37
CA TYR A 425 -11.98 12.76 3.45
C TYR A 425 -11.34 14.14 3.67
N ARG A 426 -10.08 14.13 4.12
CA ARG A 426 -9.20 15.30 4.29
C ARG A 426 -8.05 15.35 3.29
N SER A 427 -8.02 14.35 2.44
CA SER A 427 -7.01 14.06 1.42
C SER A 427 -7.70 13.27 0.32
N ARG A 428 -7.02 13.15 -0.82
CA ARG A 428 -7.57 12.51 -2.01
C ARG A 428 -7.98 11.05 -1.73
N PRO A 429 -9.25 10.67 -1.93
CA PRO A 429 -9.70 9.27 -1.84
C PRO A 429 -9.14 8.45 -3.01
N GLY A 430 -9.00 7.14 -2.78
CA GLY A 430 -8.62 6.17 -3.81
C GLY A 430 -9.79 5.38 -4.38
N HIS A 431 -10.86 5.25 -3.61
CA HIS A 431 -12.04 4.42 -3.87
C HIS A 431 -13.34 5.19 -3.58
N MET A 432 -14.46 4.74 -4.13
CA MET A 432 -15.81 5.31 -3.93
C MET A 432 -16.67 4.38 -3.06
N ASP A 433 -16.22 4.18 -1.82
CA ASP A 433 -16.56 3.05 -0.95
C ASP A 433 -17.26 3.45 0.35
N GLN A 434 -17.91 4.62 0.41
CA GLN A 434 -18.56 5.06 1.64
C GLN A 434 -19.71 4.14 2.01
N LEU A 435 -19.72 3.69 3.26
CA LEU A 435 -20.62 2.69 3.83
C LEU A 435 -20.38 1.26 3.30
N HIS A 436 -19.26 1.00 2.61
CA HIS A 436 -18.80 -0.35 2.31
C HIS A 436 -18.75 -1.19 3.59
N ILE A 437 -19.08 -2.48 3.47
CA ILE A 437 -18.97 -3.46 4.55
C ILE A 437 -18.27 -4.74 4.08
N ASP A 438 -17.18 -5.10 4.76
CA ASP A 438 -16.60 -6.45 4.71
C ASP A 438 -17.21 -7.29 5.84
N ILE A 439 -17.49 -8.57 5.58
CA ILE A 439 -17.96 -9.53 6.59
C ILE A 439 -17.16 -10.81 6.51
N TRP A 440 -16.72 -11.29 7.67
CA TRP A 440 -15.92 -12.48 7.87
C TRP A 440 -16.49 -13.34 8.99
N ARG A 441 -16.34 -14.66 8.88
CA ARG A 441 -16.69 -15.64 9.91
C ARG A 441 -15.63 -16.72 9.98
N ASP A 442 -15.07 -16.94 11.17
CA ASP A 442 -14.03 -17.95 11.44
C ASP A 442 -12.87 -17.86 10.44
N GLY A 443 -12.39 -16.63 10.20
CA GLY A 443 -11.29 -16.35 9.26
C GLY A 443 -11.67 -16.44 7.77
N LYS A 444 -12.90 -16.79 7.42
CA LYS A 444 -13.38 -16.88 6.02
C LYS A 444 -14.10 -15.61 5.61
N CYS A 445 -13.83 -15.14 4.40
CA CYS A 445 -14.40 -13.92 3.85
C CYS A 445 -15.77 -14.17 3.22
N ILE A 446 -16.84 -13.67 3.83
CA ILE A 446 -18.22 -13.83 3.35
C ILE A 446 -18.60 -12.71 2.39
N LEU A 447 -18.34 -11.45 2.77
CA LEU A 447 -18.52 -10.27 1.91
C LEU A 447 -17.20 -9.53 1.80
N CYS A 448 -16.82 -9.11 0.58
CA CYS A 448 -15.51 -8.53 0.30
C CYS A 448 -15.56 -7.25 -0.52
N ASP A 449 -14.47 -6.49 -0.48
CA ASP A 449 -14.11 -5.46 -1.46
C ASP A 449 -13.63 -6.07 -2.79
N SER A 450 -13.94 -5.40 -3.91
CA SER A 450 -13.51 -5.83 -5.24
C SER A 450 -12.03 -5.56 -5.53
N GLY A 451 -11.38 -4.67 -4.79
CA GLY A 451 -9.96 -4.35 -4.90
C GLY A 451 -9.62 -3.35 -6.00
N THR A 452 -8.39 -3.41 -6.51
CA THR A 452 -7.84 -2.39 -7.42
C THR A 452 -7.50 -2.91 -8.82
N GLY A 453 -7.11 -4.18 -8.96
CA GLY A 453 -6.68 -4.72 -10.26
C GLY A 453 -5.40 -4.05 -10.75
N SER A 454 -5.30 -3.71 -12.02
CA SER A 454 -4.21 -2.92 -12.61
C SER A 454 -4.64 -1.48 -12.88
N TYR A 455 -3.78 -0.49 -12.62
CA TYR A 455 -4.08 0.92 -12.97
C TYR A 455 -4.03 1.20 -14.48
N ALA A 456 -3.41 0.31 -15.25
CA ALA A 456 -3.32 0.43 -16.71
C ALA A 456 -4.49 -0.25 -17.44
N ASP A 457 -5.33 -1.02 -16.75
CA ASP A 457 -6.49 -1.70 -17.31
C ASP A 457 -7.77 -0.96 -16.91
N GLU A 458 -8.49 -0.43 -17.89
CA GLU A 458 -9.74 0.30 -17.67
C GLU A 458 -10.81 -0.55 -16.97
N GLN A 459 -10.89 -1.85 -17.25
CA GLN A 459 -11.85 -2.73 -16.56
C GLN A 459 -11.51 -2.86 -15.07
N CYS A 460 -10.22 -2.94 -14.74
CA CYS A 460 -9.76 -2.95 -13.35
C CYS A 460 -10.03 -1.63 -12.64
N THR A 461 -9.95 -0.48 -13.32
CA THR A 461 -10.21 0.82 -12.67
C THR A 461 -11.63 0.95 -12.12
N LYS A 462 -12.60 0.21 -12.69
CA LYS A 462 -13.99 0.16 -12.20
C LYS A 462 -14.15 -0.55 -10.85
N LEU A 463 -13.19 -1.40 -10.46
CA LEU A 463 -13.22 -2.08 -9.14
C LEU A 463 -13.14 -1.07 -7.98
N ALA A 464 -12.55 0.10 -8.23
CA ALA A 464 -12.45 1.19 -7.26
C ALA A 464 -13.63 2.18 -7.32
N ASP A 465 -14.55 2.00 -8.27
CA ASP A 465 -15.79 2.79 -8.40
C ASP A 465 -16.91 2.16 -7.55
N THR A 466 -18.04 2.86 -7.41
CA THR A 466 -19.10 2.53 -6.44
C THR A 466 -19.67 1.14 -6.65
N GLU A 467 -19.78 0.71 -7.91
CA GLU A 467 -20.31 -0.62 -8.28
C GLU A 467 -19.43 -1.77 -7.76
N GLY A 468 -18.13 -1.54 -7.52
CA GLY A 468 -17.21 -2.54 -6.96
C GLY A 468 -17.35 -2.75 -5.44
N HIS A 469 -18.27 -2.04 -4.78
CA HIS A 469 -18.37 -1.99 -3.32
C HIS A 469 -19.69 -2.52 -2.78
N ASN A 470 -19.68 -2.89 -1.50
CA ASN A 470 -20.87 -3.36 -0.79
C ASN A 470 -21.70 -2.18 -0.30
N VAL A 471 -22.33 -1.45 -1.22
CA VAL A 471 -23.00 -0.15 -0.98
C VAL A 471 -24.35 -0.09 -1.68
N ALA A 472 -25.08 1.01 -1.45
CA ALA A 472 -26.22 1.36 -2.29
C ALA A 472 -25.74 1.99 -3.61
N TYR A 473 -26.23 1.47 -4.73
CA TYR A 473 -25.91 1.91 -6.08
C TYR A 473 -27.18 2.42 -6.77
N ILE A 474 -27.14 3.67 -7.24
CA ILE A 474 -28.33 4.43 -7.63
C ILE A 474 -28.23 4.86 -9.09
N ASP A 475 -29.14 4.41 -9.95
CA ASP A 475 -29.19 4.75 -11.39
C ASP A 475 -27.85 4.66 -12.12
N SER A 476 -27.03 3.67 -11.77
CA SER A 476 -25.67 3.52 -12.30
C SER A 476 -24.74 4.72 -12.03
N ARG A 477 -24.98 5.47 -10.94
CA ARG A 477 -24.19 6.64 -10.55
C ARG A 477 -23.23 6.32 -9.41
N ASP A 478 -22.03 6.86 -9.55
CA ASP A 478 -21.02 6.82 -8.51
C ASP A 478 -21.27 7.84 -7.37
N GLN A 479 -20.81 7.51 -6.16
CA GLN A 479 -20.83 8.40 -4.99
C GLN A 479 -20.03 9.69 -5.21
N MET A 480 -19.00 9.63 -6.05
CA MET A 480 -18.08 10.73 -6.38
C MET A 480 -17.85 10.77 -7.90
N SER A 481 -17.04 11.72 -8.38
CA SER A 481 -16.70 11.86 -9.80
C SER A 481 -15.23 11.48 -10.04
N ARG A 482 -14.91 10.87 -11.19
CA ARG A 482 -13.53 10.51 -11.59
C ARG A 482 -13.14 11.17 -12.91
N HIS A 483 -11.86 11.52 -13.04
CA HIS A 483 -11.22 11.91 -14.29
C HIS A 483 -9.86 11.21 -14.44
N GLY A 484 -9.73 10.36 -15.46
CA GLY A 484 -8.55 9.51 -15.65
C GLY A 484 -8.36 8.51 -14.48
N PRO A 485 -7.18 7.87 -14.38
CA PRO A 485 -6.98 6.76 -13.44
C PRO A 485 -6.98 7.23 -11.97
N PHE A 486 -6.70 8.50 -11.72
CA PHE A 486 -6.34 8.98 -10.40
C PHE A 486 -7.21 10.13 -9.87
N LEU A 487 -7.71 11.05 -10.69
CA LEU A 487 -8.34 12.27 -10.16
C LEU A 487 -9.80 12.03 -9.74
N ILE A 488 -10.03 11.81 -8.44
CA ILE A 488 -11.37 11.79 -7.84
C ILE A 488 -11.72 13.18 -7.29
N TYR A 489 -12.93 13.66 -7.58
CA TYR A 489 -13.46 14.96 -7.16
C TYR A 489 -14.95 14.83 -6.80
N ASP A 490 -15.55 15.92 -6.32
CA ASP A 490 -16.90 15.95 -5.74
C ASP A 490 -17.01 15.02 -4.54
N TRP A 491 -16.01 15.11 -3.63
CA TRP A 491 -15.88 14.16 -2.52
C TRP A 491 -17.15 14.08 -1.67
N SER A 492 -17.60 12.87 -1.40
CA SER A 492 -18.70 12.60 -0.48
C SER A 492 -18.34 13.08 0.93
N HIS A 493 -19.34 13.52 1.69
CA HIS A 493 -19.16 14.02 3.05
C HIS A 493 -19.78 13.08 4.08
N ARG A 494 -19.01 12.76 5.12
CA ARG A 494 -19.53 12.06 6.29
C ARG A 494 -20.53 12.93 7.06
N GLY A 495 -21.72 12.38 7.30
CA GLY A 495 -22.75 12.94 8.16
C GLY A 495 -22.63 12.44 9.60
N SER A 496 -23.78 12.32 10.28
CA SER A 496 -23.83 11.78 11.64
C SER A 496 -23.52 10.29 11.67
N PHE A 497 -22.92 9.85 12.78
CA PHE A 497 -22.72 8.43 13.04
C PHE A 497 -22.83 8.12 14.54
N THR A 498 -23.07 6.85 14.85
CA THR A 498 -23.04 6.27 16.19
C THR A 498 -22.37 4.91 16.09
N ALA A 499 -21.41 4.63 16.96
CA ALA A 499 -20.72 3.37 17.04
C ALA A 499 -20.78 2.84 18.47
N LYS A 500 -21.35 1.66 18.63
CA LYS A 500 -21.46 0.88 19.86
C LYS A 500 -20.87 -0.52 19.60
N PRO A 501 -20.51 -1.29 20.64
CA PRO A 501 -19.88 -2.61 20.46
C PRO A 501 -20.65 -3.59 19.55
N THR A 502 -21.97 -3.49 19.51
CA THR A 502 -22.86 -4.39 18.74
C THR A 502 -23.63 -3.67 17.62
N ARG A 503 -23.38 -2.38 17.39
CA ARG A 503 -24.16 -1.58 16.44
C ARG A 503 -23.37 -0.41 15.88
N PHE A 504 -23.41 -0.27 14.56
CA PHE A 504 -22.98 0.92 13.84
C PHE A 504 -24.19 1.57 13.16
N LYS A 505 -24.25 2.89 13.14
CA LYS A 505 -25.15 3.67 12.27
C LYS A 505 -24.39 4.86 11.73
N GLY A 506 -24.39 5.08 10.43
CA GLY A 506 -23.63 6.13 9.79
C GLY A 506 -24.32 6.69 8.56
N THR A 507 -24.11 7.98 8.29
CA THR A 507 -24.68 8.65 7.11
C THR A 507 -23.58 9.22 6.23
N VAL A 508 -23.69 9.05 4.92
CA VAL A 508 -22.91 9.78 3.91
C VAL A 508 -23.83 10.69 3.10
N ARG A 509 -23.34 11.87 2.74
CA ARG A 509 -23.98 12.81 1.81
C ARG A 509 -23.14 12.93 0.56
N THR A 510 -23.72 12.75 -0.60
CA THR A 510 -22.99 12.83 -1.87
C THR A 510 -23.21 14.18 -2.54
N ALA A 511 -22.28 14.58 -3.39
CA ALA A 511 -22.46 15.74 -4.27
C ALA A 511 -23.48 15.48 -5.39
N LYS A 512 -24.03 14.27 -5.49
CA LYS A 512 -25.04 13.83 -6.46
C LYS A 512 -26.46 13.92 -5.91
N HIS A 513 -26.70 14.77 -4.91
CA HIS A 513 -28.02 15.10 -4.37
C HIS A 513 -28.78 13.96 -3.68
N TYR A 514 -28.08 12.99 -3.11
CA TYR A 514 -28.67 12.00 -2.20
C TYR A 514 -27.85 11.83 -0.92
N SER A 515 -28.50 11.26 0.09
CA SER A 515 -27.86 10.80 1.33
C SER A 515 -28.19 9.34 1.58
N HIS A 516 -27.23 8.61 2.13
CA HIS A 516 -27.36 7.20 2.49
C HIS A 516 -27.02 7.03 3.95
N THR A 517 -27.98 6.54 4.73
CA THR A 517 -27.77 6.10 6.11
C THR A 517 -27.78 4.58 6.15
N ARG A 518 -26.70 3.98 6.63
CA ARG A 518 -26.59 2.54 6.89
C ARG A 518 -26.49 2.28 8.38
N GLU A 519 -27.25 1.30 8.85
CA GLU A 519 -27.16 0.75 10.19
C GLU A 519 -26.84 -0.74 10.12
N VAL A 520 -25.82 -1.16 10.87
CA VAL A 520 -25.35 -2.54 10.95
C VAL A 520 -25.46 -2.98 12.40
N ILE A 521 -26.23 -4.03 12.65
CA ILE A 521 -26.50 -4.56 14.00
C ILE A 521 -26.00 -5.99 14.04
N LEU A 522 -25.19 -6.30 15.05
CA LEU A 522 -24.83 -7.67 15.36
C LEU A 522 -26.06 -8.40 15.91
N SER A 523 -26.36 -9.57 15.33
CA SER A 523 -27.43 -10.48 15.75
C SER A 523 -26.82 -11.78 16.30
N GLU A 524 -27.65 -12.69 16.81
CA GLU A 524 -27.19 -13.97 17.37
C GLU A 524 -26.40 -14.81 16.36
N ASN A 525 -26.83 -14.82 15.09
CA ASN A 525 -26.25 -15.66 14.03
C ASN A 525 -25.81 -14.83 12.80
N GLY A 526 -25.33 -13.59 12.99
CA GLY A 526 -24.81 -12.76 11.89
C GLY A 526 -25.16 -11.29 12.02
N TYR A 527 -25.59 -10.64 10.93
CA TYR A 527 -25.79 -9.19 10.88
C TYR A 527 -27.13 -8.78 10.27
N VAL A 528 -27.72 -7.72 10.81
CA VAL A 528 -28.86 -7.02 10.20
C VAL A 528 -28.37 -5.67 9.68
N ILE A 529 -28.58 -5.43 8.39
CA ILE A 529 -28.22 -4.20 7.69
C ILE A 529 -29.49 -3.47 7.31
N ASN A 530 -29.69 -2.29 7.88
CA ASN A 530 -30.80 -1.39 7.53
C ASN A 530 -30.24 -0.20 6.75
N ASP A 531 -30.64 -0.08 5.50
CA ASP A 531 -30.30 1.03 4.64
C ASP A 531 -31.48 1.99 4.48
N HIS A 532 -31.21 3.29 4.56
CA HIS A 532 -32.17 4.35 4.31
C HIS A 532 -31.54 5.40 3.40
N LEU A 533 -32.09 5.55 2.21
CA LEU A 533 -31.69 6.55 1.23
C LEU A 533 -32.69 7.69 1.21
N VAL A 534 -32.23 8.93 1.04
CA VAL A 534 -33.08 10.12 0.92
C VAL A 534 -32.53 11.05 -0.15
N GLY A 535 -33.40 11.60 -0.99
CA GLY A 535 -33.06 12.54 -2.07
C GLY A 535 -33.38 11.96 -3.44
N ASP A 536 -32.52 12.24 -4.42
CA ASP A 536 -32.67 11.74 -5.79
C ASP A 536 -32.24 10.26 -5.88
N THR A 537 -33.11 9.34 -5.42
CA THR A 537 -32.77 7.93 -5.22
C THR A 537 -33.18 6.98 -6.35
N GLY A 538 -33.91 7.47 -7.36
CA GLY A 538 -34.26 6.73 -8.59
C GLY A 538 -34.51 5.23 -8.40
N HIS A 539 -33.85 4.40 -9.21
CA HIS A 539 -33.73 2.97 -8.99
C HIS A 539 -32.49 2.65 -8.16
N CYS A 540 -32.68 1.90 -7.07
CA CYS A 540 -31.60 1.52 -6.17
C CYS A 540 -31.40 0.00 -6.11
N ASP A 541 -30.15 -0.40 -6.31
CA ASP A 541 -29.65 -1.74 -6.00
C ASP A 541 -28.72 -1.67 -4.78
N PHE A 542 -28.92 -2.55 -3.80
CA PHE A 542 -27.96 -2.77 -2.72
C PHE A 542 -27.04 -3.92 -3.11
N LEU A 543 -25.74 -3.63 -3.20
CA LEU A 543 -24.74 -4.56 -3.72
C LEU A 543 -24.03 -5.29 -2.57
N PHE A 544 -23.79 -6.59 -2.76
CA PHE A 544 -23.03 -7.43 -1.83
C PHE A 544 -22.16 -8.43 -2.60
N HIS A 545 -20.87 -8.14 -2.68
CA HIS A 545 -19.83 -8.91 -3.35
C HIS A 545 -19.35 -10.03 -2.45
N THR A 546 -19.25 -11.24 -3.00
CA THR A 546 -18.86 -12.42 -2.26
C THR A 546 -18.00 -13.35 -3.11
N PRO A 547 -16.92 -13.94 -2.55
CA PRO A 547 -16.19 -15.01 -3.20
C PRO A 547 -16.88 -16.37 -3.10
N CYS A 548 -18.05 -16.44 -2.46
CA CYS A 548 -18.82 -17.66 -2.35
C CYS A 548 -19.52 -17.97 -3.67
N ASP A 549 -19.77 -19.25 -3.91
CA ASP A 549 -20.76 -19.68 -4.89
C ASP A 549 -22.15 -19.26 -4.39
N VAL A 550 -22.97 -18.68 -5.27
CA VAL A 550 -24.31 -18.19 -4.91
C VAL A 550 -25.38 -18.89 -5.73
N ARG A 551 -26.40 -19.40 -5.04
CA ARG A 551 -27.67 -19.82 -5.65
C ARG A 551 -28.83 -19.05 -5.03
N ILE A 552 -29.89 -18.85 -5.79
CA ILE A 552 -31.13 -18.23 -5.29
C ILE A 552 -32.17 -19.31 -5.03
N GLU A 553 -32.69 -19.36 -3.80
CA GLU A 553 -33.76 -20.26 -3.38
C GLU A 553 -34.81 -19.42 -2.63
N ASP A 554 -36.06 -19.39 -3.09
CA ASP A 554 -37.17 -18.66 -2.45
C ASP A 554 -36.85 -17.20 -2.09
N ASN A 555 -36.25 -16.46 -3.04
CA ASN A 555 -35.77 -15.08 -2.86
C ASN A 555 -34.74 -14.91 -1.71
N CYS A 556 -33.96 -15.96 -1.45
CA CYS A 556 -32.82 -15.95 -0.55
C CYS A 556 -31.56 -16.31 -1.35
N ALA A 557 -30.49 -15.52 -1.20
CA ALA A 557 -29.19 -15.90 -1.73
C ALA A 557 -28.48 -16.83 -0.73
N VAL A 558 -28.25 -18.07 -1.16
CA VAL A 558 -27.54 -19.10 -0.39
C VAL A 558 -26.09 -19.12 -0.86
N LEU A 559 -25.20 -18.73 0.04
CA LEU A 559 -23.75 -18.65 -0.19
C LEU A 559 -23.10 -19.94 0.28
N SER A 560 -22.28 -20.52 -0.58
CA SER A 560 -21.52 -21.74 -0.26
C SER A 560 -20.03 -21.60 -0.58
N MET A 561 -19.21 -22.29 0.21
CA MET A 561 -17.77 -22.41 0.01
C MET A 561 -17.39 -23.88 0.04
N ASN A 562 -16.69 -24.35 -0.99
CA ASN A 562 -16.30 -25.76 -1.12
C ASN A 562 -17.49 -26.72 -0.95
N GLY A 563 -18.64 -26.38 -1.54
CA GLY A 563 -19.87 -27.18 -1.50
C GLY A 563 -20.63 -27.16 -0.17
N ARG A 564 -20.22 -26.38 0.82
CA ARG A 564 -20.93 -26.23 2.11
C ARG A 564 -21.57 -24.86 2.20
N VAL A 565 -22.84 -24.81 2.60
CA VAL A 565 -23.51 -23.54 2.86
C VAL A 565 -22.86 -22.86 4.06
N VAL A 566 -22.54 -21.57 3.91
CA VAL A 566 -21.87 -20.76 4.94
C VAL A 566 -22.70 -19.55 5.37
N CYS A 567 -23.59 -19.06 4.50
CA CYS A 567 -24.37 -17.87 4.77
C CYS A 567 -25.65 -17.85 3.92
N TYR A 568 -26.70 -17.24 4.47
CA TYR A 568 -27.94 -16.91 3.80
C TYR A 568 -28.10 -15.39 3.81
N ILE A 569 -28.41 -14.80 2.66
CA ILE A 569 -28.76 -13.38 2.54
C ILE A 569 -30.25 -13.29 2.23
N ARG A 570 -31.01 -12.67 3.13
CA ARG A 570 -32.45 -12.41 2.98
C ARG A 570 -32.69 -10.91 2.94
N SER A 571 -33.65 -10.47 2.13
CA SER A 571 -33.99 -9.07 2.06
C SER A 571 -35.44 -8.83 1.68
N GLN A 572 -35.90 -7.59 1.87
CA GLN A 572 -37.22 -7.12 1.45
C GLN A 572 -37.27 -6.76 -0.04
N GLY A 573 -36.13 -6.69 -0.73
CA GLY A 573 -36.04 -6.47 -2.17
C GLY A 573 -35.95 -7.77 -2.97
N ASP A 574 -36.02 -7.63 -4.30
CA ASP A 574 -35.83 -8.73 -5.24
C ASP A 574 -34.35 -9.07 -5.33
N ILE A 575 -33.99 -10.32 -5.09
CA ILE A 575 -32.60 -10.77 -5.08
C ILE A 575 -32.23 -11.35 -6.45
N SER A 576 -31.13 -10.86 -7.00
CA SER A 576 -30.49 -11.42 -8.19
C SER A 576 -28.99 -11.56 -7.97
N VAL A 577 -28.32 -12.32 -8.84
CA VAL A 577 -26.86 -12.52 -8.80
C VAL A 577 -26.30 -12.13 -10.15
N THR A 578 -25.21 -11.37 -10.13
CA THR A 578 -24.43 -11.04 -11.32
C THR A 578 -22.97 -11.44 -11.14
N PRO A 579 -22.32 -12.00 -12.16
CA PRO A 579 -20.88 -12.25 -12.11
C PRO A 579 -20.12 -10.91 -12.06
N CYS A 580 -19.05 -10.88 -11.30
CA CYS A 580 -18.12 -9.75 -11.24
C CYS A 580 -16.71 -10.26 -10.93
N LYS A 581 -15.77 -9.33 -10.76
CA LYS A 581 -14.36 -9.66 -10.51
C LYS A 581 -13.90 -9.04 -9.21
N ARG A 582 -12.94 -9.69 -8.56
CA ARG A 582 -12.15 -9.08 -7.49
C ARG A 582 -10.66 -9.22 -7.75
N SER A 583 -9.87 -8.36 -7.12
CA SER A 583 -8.42 -8.35 -7.18
C SER A 583 -7.80 -8.18 -5.79
N LEU A 584 -7.33 -9.30 -5.22
CA LEU A 584 -6.59 -9.32 -3.96
C LEU A 584 -5.09 -9.02 -4.13
N TYR A 585 -4.57 -9.29 -5.33
CA TYR A 585 -3.17 -9.07 -5.72
C TYR A 585 -3.15 -8.23 -7.00
N TYR A 586 -2.26 -7.23 -7.06
CA TYR A 586 -2.15 -6.34 -8.21
C TYR A 586 -1.86 -7.13 -9.49
N MET A 587 -2.52 -6.76 -10.59
CA MET A 587 -2.51 -7.47 -11.89
C MET A 587 -3.17 -8.86 -11.91
N CYS A 588 -3.70 -9.35 -10.80
CA CYS A 588 -4.46 -10.60 -10.74
C CYS A 588 -5.93 -10.31 -10.48
N THR A 589 -6.82 -11.00 -11.19
CA THR A 589 -8.26 -10.97 -10.95
C THR A 589 -8.81 -12.37 -10.84
N GLU A 590 -9.82 -12.55 -10.00
CA GLU A 590 -10.61 -13.78 -9.90
C GLU A 590 -12.09 -13.45 -10.05
N ASP A 591 -12.85 -14.41 -10.58
CA ASP A 591 -14.30 -14.28 -10.73
C ASP A 591 -14.98 -14.50 -9.39
N ILE A 592 -15.94 -13.64 -9.09
CA ILE A 592 -16.76 -13.67 -7.87
C ILE A 592 -18.22 -13.35 -8.22
N SER A 593 -19.10 -13.41 -7.23
CA SER A 593 -20.52 -13.07 -7.39
C SER A 593 -20.85 -11.76 -6.70
N CYS A 594 -21.75 -10.98 -7.29
CA CYS A 594 -22.42 -9.86 -6.63
C CYS A 594 -23.91 -10.19 -6.45
N VAL A 595 -24.34 -10.27 -5.20
CA VAL A 595 -25.76 -10.36 -4.82
C VAL A 595 -26.33 -8.95 -4.88
N ARG A 596 -27.29 -8.74 -5.79
CA ARG A 596 -27.97 -7.46 -6.00
C ARG A 596 -29.37 -7.56 -5.44
N ILE A 597 -29.68 -6.65 -4.51
CA ILE A 597 -31.02 -6.51 -3.94
C ILE A 597 -31.66 -5.26 -4.53
N ARG A 598 -32.67 -5.45 -5.37
CA ARG A 598 -33.37 -4.37 -6.05
C ARG A 598 -34.59 -3.93 -5.27
N ARG A 599 -34.78 -2.61 -5.15
CA ARG A 599 -36.02 -1.99 -4.68
C ARG A 599 -36.64 -1.19 -5.81
N LEU A 600 -37.85 -1.57 -6.22
CA LEU A 600 -38.49 -1.09 -7.45
C LEU A 600 -39.25 0.22 -7.31
N THR A 601 -39.46 0.75 -6.10
CA THR A 601 -40.25 1.96 -5.88
C THR A 601 -39.42 3.23 -6.06
N PRO A 602 -39.64 4.04 -7.13
CA PRO A 602 -39.03 5.34 -7.24
C PRO A 602 -39.67 6.23 -6.16
N SER A 603 -38.91 6.55 -5.12
CA SER A 603 -39.33 7.46 -4.08
C SER A 603 -38.20 8.41 -3.74
N ASN A 604 -38.50 9.51 -3.07
CA ASN A 604 -37.46 10.38 -2.50
C ASN A 604 -36.88 9.82 -1.19
N SER A 605 -37.31 8.61 -0.78
CA SER A 605 -36.90 7.97 0.47
C SER A 605 -37.06 6.46 0.41
N GLU A 606 -36.01 5.72 0.08
CA GLU A 606 -36.03 4.26 -0.01
C GLU A 606 -35.46 3.59 1.24
N ARG A 607 -36.06 2.48 1.70
CA ARG A 607 -35.57 1.69 2.83
C ARG A 607 -35.44 0.23 2.47
N ASN A 608 -34.35 -0.38 2.92
CA ASN A 608 -34.13 -1.80 2.75
C ASN A 608 -33.56 -2.42 4.03
N LYS A 609 -34.11 -3.58 4.40
CA LYS A 609 -33.56 -4.43 5.45
C LYS A 609 -32.97 -5.68 4.80
N THR A 610 -31.71 -5.96 5.11
CA THR A 610 -31.00 -7.16 4.68
C THR A 610 -30.51 -7.91 5.91
N GLU A 611 -30.73 -9.22 5.96
CA GLU A 611 -30.24 -10.11 7.00
C GLU A 611 -29.15 -11.00 6.40
N ILE A 612 -27.97 -10.96 7.01
CA ILE A 612 -26.83 -11.82 6.72
C ILE A 612 -26.81 -12.87 7.83
N ILE A 613 -27.24 -14.09 7.53
CA ILE A 613 -27.46 -15.15 8.51
C ILE A 613 -26.44 -16.25 8.24
N PHE A 614 -25.54 -16.48 9.17
CA PHE A 614 -24.56 -17.56 9.05
C PHE A 614 -25.20 -18.93 9.26
N ALA A 615 -24.70 -19.91 8.52
CA ALA A 615 -25.15 -21.29 8.58
C ALA A 615 -24.68 -22.03 9.84
#